data_AF-A0A835KNK6-F1
#
_entry.id   AF-A0A835KNK6-F1
#
_cell.length_a   1.000
_cell.length_b   1.000
_cell.length_c   1.000
_cell.angle_alpha   90.00
_cell.angle_beta   90.00
_cell.angle_gamma   90.00
#
_symmetry.space_group_name_H-M   'P 1'
#
loop_
_entity.id
_entity.type
_entity.pdbx_description
1 polymer ?
#
loop_
_entity_poly.entity_id
_entity_poly.type
_entity_poly.pdbx_seq_one_letter_code
_entity_poly.pdbx_strand_id
1 'polypeptide(L)'
;MQVPWSPALEGAAQGRSAILAGSPGRRSSGRIGLSRQIVVGGVRDESECQDEITATISDLLSIPRGFAAAFLRHCQWDPEHLQNEWFSDEGRRIRSAVGLLTTSPAAGRHAITVPTALNDMPLTCAICFDAYAPGEMRSAGCSHYYCHGCWRGYVHVAVTDAGSGCLLLRCPDPPCRVPVVRELVDAVATGADRARYATFVVRSFVEEGTSRYVRWCPGPRCALAVRSRPGSGAYEVACRCNHVFCFRCGEEAHRPSSCDTTRAWVVKSTSEGETAKWVLANTKHCPKCKRAIEKNLGCNHMTCGAPCKHEFCWICLGSWKGHAGGYYRCNVYMANPSEFDEETTRREQAKASLERYLHYYERWCAHGASMKKARQDLDGLQGGGLDRVAEEMGRQPTEMDFLLEAYAQIVEARRVLRWTYAYVYYLDPERDEVKRRFCEYLQGVAEESLERLHRCAERKSDDEEGEAEVAFKFEEYVPKLSNLTRVTRSHFAKLVEGFESGLAEVVS
;
A
#
# COMPACT_ATOMS: atom_id res chain seq x y z
N MET A 1 -2.50 3.57 -12.40
CA MET A 1 -3.47 4.69 -12.35
C MET A 1 -3.13 5.57 -11.16
N GLN A 2 -2.59 6.76 -11.42
CA GLN A 2 -2.34 7.77 -10.38
C GLN A 2 -3.69 8.31 -9.90
N VAL A 3 -3.97 8.20 -8.60
CA VAL A 3 -5.14 8.85 -8.01
C VAL A 3 -4.77 10.32 -7.77
N PRO A 4 -5.50 11.31 -8.32
CA PRO A 4 -5.20 12.72 -8.05
C PRO A 4 -5.55 13.04 -6.60
N TRP A 5 -4.61 13.67 -5.89
CA TRP A 5 -4.76 14.02 -4.48
C TRP A 5 -5.07 15.52 -4.33
N SER A 6 -6.15 15.86 -3.64
CA SER A 6 -6.55 17.24 -3.37
C SER A 6 -5.73 17.87 -2.22
N PRO A 7 -5.37 19.16 -2.30
CA PRO A 7 -4.66 19.85 -1.24
C PRO A 7 -5.66 20.38 -0.21
N ALA A 8 -5.82 19.68 0.92
CA ALA A 8 -6.46 20.22 2.11
C ALA A 8 -5.51 20.04 3.30
N LEU A 9 -4.59 21.00 3.45
CA LEU A 9 -3.78 21.22 4.65
C LEU A 9 -3.96 22.69 5.07
N GLU A 10 -5.15 23.03 5.56
CA GLU A 10 -5.33 24.19 6.43
C GLU A 10 -6.25 23.76 7.58
N GLY A 11 -5.73 23.89 8.82
CA GLY A 11 -6.53 23.73 10.04
C GLY A 11 -6.23 22.48 10.88
N ALA A 12 -4.99 22.30 11.37
CA ALA A 12 -4.74 21.49 12.57
C ALA A 12 -3.43 21.90 13.27
N ALA A 13 -3.31 23.17 13.63
CA ALA A 13 -2.37 23.62 14.66
C ALA A 13 -3.19 24.18 15.81
N GLN A 14 -3.38 23.37 16.86
CA GLN A 14 -3.74 23.68 18.26
C GLN A 14 -4.62 22.56 18.86
N GLY A 15 -4.06 21.37 18.95
CA GLY A 15 -4.48 20.37 19.92
C GLY A 15 -3.28 20.09 20.80
N ARG A 16 -3.33 20.48 22.08
CA ARG A 16 -2.32 20.11 23.07
C ARG A 16 -2.17 18.60 23.04
N SER A 17 -1.06 18.10 22.50
CA SER A 17 -0.70 16.68 22.58
C SER A 17 -0.34 16.41 24.04
N ALA A 18 -1.32 15.90 24.80
CA ALA A 18 -1.03 15.24 26.06
C ALA A 18 -0.13 14.05 25.73
N ILE A 19 1.10 14.13 26.22
CA ILE A 19 2.08 13.06 26.18
C ILE A 19 1.50 11.88 26.98
N LEU A 20 0.75 11.00 26.31
CA LEU A 20 0.60 9.63 26.78
C LEU A 20 1.89 8.92 26.39
N ALA A 21 2.84 8.94 27.32
CA ALA A 21 3.94 8.00 27.34
C ALA A 21 3.35 6.58 27.38
N GLY A 22 3.12 6.00 26.20
CA GLY A 22 2.84 4.58 26.07
C GLY A 22 4.07 3.82 26.55
N SER A 23 3.92 3.10 27.65
CA SER A 23 4.97 2.27 28.26
C SER A 23 5.71 1.43 27.20
N PRO A 24 7.06 1.45 27.18
CA PRO A 24 7.85 0.63 26.28
C PRO A 24 7.84 -0.80 26.81
N GLY A 25 6.79 -1.57 26.49
CA GLY A 25 6.67 -2.89 27.08
C GLY A 25 5.38 -3.64 26.76
N ARG A 26 5.09 -3.91 25.48
CA ARG A 26 4.29 -5.09 25.12
C ARG A 26 4.91 -5.78 23.91
N ARG A 27 5.71 -6.81 24.18
CA ARG A 27 6.07 -7.81 23.18
C ARG A 27 4.77 -8.51 22.77
N SER A 28 4.22 -8.18 21.61
CA SER A 28 3.18 -8.99 20.99
C SER A 28 3.84 -10.24 20.40
N SER A 29 4.04 -11.27 21.22
CA SER A 29 4.42 -12.60 20.75
C SER A 29 3.25 -13.22 19.99
N GLY A 30 3.44 -13.56 18.71
CA GLY A 30 2.59 -14.52 18.00
C GLY A 30 1.47 -13.93 17.13
N ARG A 31 1.80 -13.25 16.04
CA ARG A 31 0.93 -13.19 14.84
C ARG A 31 1.38 -14.29 13.88
N ILE A 32 0.51 -14.81 13.00
CA ILE A 32 0.88 -15.79 11.95
C ILE A 32 2.13 -15.28 11.22
N GLY A 33 3.28 -15.89 11.47
CA GLY A 33 4.49 -15.74 10.66
C GLY A 33 5.04 -14.32 10.43
N LEU A 34 4.60 -13.27 11.12
CA LEU A 34 5.14 -11.93 10.89
C LEU A 34 6.57 -11.87 11.47
N SER A 35 7.56 -12.00 10.60
CA SER A 35 8.83 -11.31 10.78
C SER A 35 8.51 -9.82 10.75
N ARG A 36 8.12 -9.27 11.91
CA ARG A 36 7.93 -7.84 12.10
C ARG A 36 9.29 -7.16 11.95
N GLN A 37 9.76 -6.95 10.74
CA GLN A 37 10.68 -5.86 10.47
C GLN A 37 9.84 -4.59 10.46
N ILE A 38 9.58 -4.10 11.66
CA ILE A 38 9.21 -2.70 11.87
C ILE A 38 10.48 -1.93 11.56
N VAL A 39 10.46 -1.16 10.49
CA VAL A 39 11.55 -0.24 10.23
C VAL A 39 10.96 1.15 10.10
N VAL A 40 11.55 2.01 10.90
CA VAL A 40 11.13 3.37 11.16
C VAL A 40 11.98 4.31 10.32
N GLY A 41 11.31 5.17 9.55
CA GLY A 41 11.83 6.43 9.03
C GLY A 41 10.65 7.39 8.85
N GLY A 42 10.74 8.62 9.30
CA GLY A 42 9.77 9.68 8.96
C GLY A 42 10.29 10.52 7.79
N VAL A 43 9.42 11.35 7.20
CA VAL A 43 9.85 12.39 6.21
C VAL A 43 11.02 13.21 6.76
N ARG A 44 11.05 13.47 8.08
CA ARG A 44 12.13 14.17 8.77
C ARG A 44 13.45 13.42 8.66
N ASP A 45 13.48 12.15 9.04
CA ASP A 45 14.67 11.29 8.98
C ASP A 45 15.19 11.17 7.52
N GLU A 46 14.27 11.15 6.55
CA GLU A 46 14.60 11.07 5.13
C GLU A 46 15.10 12.40 4.56
N SER A 47 14.52 13.53 5.01
CA SER A 47 14.98 14.88 4.67
C SER A 47 16.36 15.15 5.27
N GLU A 48 16.61 14.74 6.52
CA GLU A 48 17.91 14.88 7.18
C GLU A 48 18.99 14.08 6.43
N CYS A 49 18.72 12.83 6.08
CA CYS A 49 19.64 12.00 5.30
C CYS A 49 19.90 12.59 3.90
N GLN A 50 18.86 13.10 3.24
CA GLN A 50 18.98 13.81 1.97
C GLN A 50 19.86 15.07 2.10
N ASP A 51 19.65 15.87 3.15
CA ASP A 51 20.40 17.09 3.42
C ASP A 51 21.87 16.80 3.74
N GLU A 52 22.17 15.73 4.49
CA GLU A 52 23.54 15.27 4.78
C GLU A 52 24.30 14.85 3.52
N ILE A 53 23.70 14.02 2.67
CA ILE A 53 24.32 13.59 1.40
C ILE A 53 24.52 14.80 0.48
N THR A 54 23.51 15.69 0.41
CA THR A 54 23.59 16.91 -0.39
C THR A 54 24.70 17.83 0.11
N ALA A 55 24.85 18.01 1.43
CA ALA A 55 25.90 18.82 2.03
C ALA A 55 27.29 18.23 1.73
N THR A 56 27.45 16.92 1.90
CA THR A 56 28.71 16.21 1.62
C THR A 56 29.16 16.41 0.17
N ILE A 57 28.24 16.25 -0.79
CA ILE A 57 28.53 16.47 -2.21
C ILE A 57 28.75 17.95 -2.52
N SER A 58 27.99 18.85 -1.91
CA SER A 58 28.15 20.31 -2.05
C SER A 58 29.56 20.74 -1.66
N ASP A 59 30.07 20.25 -0.53
CA ASP A 59 31.41 20.55 -0.03
C ASP A 59 32.49 19.90 -0.92
N LEU A 60 32.33 18.61 -1.26
CA LEU A 60 33.28 17.87 -2.10
C LEU A 60 33.44 18.48 -3.49
N LEU A 61 32.32 18.86 -4.13
CA LEU A 61 32.33 19.43 -5.48
C LEU A 61 32.48 20.96 -5.48
N SER A 62 32.45 21.60 -4.31
CA SER A 62 32.50 23.05 -4.14
C SER A 62 31.45 23.79 -4.96
N ILE A 63 30.21 23.30 -4.94
CA ILE A 63 29.05 23.90 -5.60
C ILE A 63 27.93 24.16 -4.60
N PRO A 64 27.03 25.14 -4.84
CA PRO A 64 25.86 25.37 -4.00
C PRO A 64 24.99 24.12 -3.80
N ARG A 65 24.39 24.00 -2.61
CA ARG A 65 23.58 22.83 -2.19
C ARG A 65 22.45 22.51 -3.15
N GLY A 66 21.73 23.51 -3.64
CA GLY A 66 20.66 23.29 -4.62
C GLY A 66 21.13 22.64 -5.91
N PHE A 67 22.31 23.02 -6.39
CA PHE A 67 22.92 22.41 -7.57
C PHE A 67 23.43 21.01 -7.27
N ALA A 68 24.08 20.79 -6.11
CA ALA A 68 24.46 19.45 -5.66
C ALA A 68 23.24 18.50 -5.60
N ALA A 69 22.11 18.96 -5.07
CA ALA A 69 20.86 18.20 -5.05
C ALA A 69 20.32 17.92 -6.46
N ALA A 70 20.45 18.87 -7.41
CA ALA A 70 20.03 18.66 -8.80
C ALA A 70 20.91 17.61 -9.52
N PHE A 71 22.22 17.63 -9.28
CA PHE A 71 23.14 16.60 -9.78
C PHE A 71 22.87 15.23 -9.16
N LEU A 72 22.67 15.17 -7.84
CA LEU A 72 22.29 13.94 -7.15
C LEU A 72 21.00 13.35 -7.74
N ARG A 73 19.96 14.17 -7.97
CA ARG A 73 18.74 13.69 -8.65
C ARG A 73 19.02 13.14 -10.05
N HIS A 74 19.86 13.82 -10.83
CA HIS A 74 20.23 13.33 -12.17
C HIS A 74 20.92 11.96 -12.13
N CYS A 75 21.72 11.72 -11.08
CA CYS A 75 22.39 10.45 -10.81
C CYS A 75 21.57 9.52 -9.90
N GLN A 76 20.24 9.68 -9.80
CA GLN A 76 19.36 8.79 -9.01
C GLN A 76 19.80 8.66 -7.54
N TRP A 77 20.27 9.77 -6.98
CA TRP A 77 20.81 9.88 -5.61
C TRP A 77 21.94 8.91 -5.29
N ASP A 78 22.72 8.49 -6.29
CA ASP A 78 23.94 7.72 -6.12
C ASP A 78 25.16 8.66 -6.00
N PRO A 79 25.70 8.88 -4.79
CA PRO A 79 26.81 9.80 -4.58
C PRO A 79 28.12 9.26 -5.17
N GLU A 80 28.33 7.94 -5.21
CA GLU A 80 29.55 7.33 -5.77
C GLU A 80 29.54 7.47 -7.30
N HIS A 81 28.40 7.18 -7.93
CA HIS A 81 28.25 7.38 -9.36
C HIS A 81 28.45 8.85 -9.76
N LEU A 82 27.85 9.78 -9.02
CA LEU A 82 28.04 11.22 -9.26
C LEU A 82 29.52 11.63 -9.14
N GLN A 83 30.22 11.16 -8.10
CA GLN A 83 31.65 11.46 -7.93
C GLN A 83 32.48 10.93 -9.09
N ASN A 84 32.27 9.67 -9.48
CA ASN A 84 32.99 9.04 -10.58
C ASN A 84 32.76 9.80 -11.91
N GLU A 85 31.51 10.15 -12.22
CA GLU A 85 31.18 10.93 -13.42
C GLU A 85 31.78 12.34 -13.38
N TRP A 86 31.74 13.02 -12.23
CA TRP A 86 32.22 14.39 -12.08
C TRP A 86 33.73 14.54 -12.31
N PHE A 87 34.51 13.57 -11.82
CA PHE A 87 35.97 13.57 -11.89
C PHE A 87 36.53 12.79 -13.10
N SER A 88 35.69 12.14 -13.90
CA SER A 88 36.11 11.53 -15.17
C SER A 88 36.53 12.59 -16.21
N ASP A 89 37.38 12.22 -17.19
CA ASP A 89 37.71 13.05 -18.37
C ASP A 89 36.45 13.50 -19.15
N GLU A 90 35.36 12.75 -18.96
CA GLU A 90 34.03 12.97 -19.52
C GLU A 90 33.14 13.91 -18.67
N GLY A 91 33.62 14.43 -17.53
CA GLY A 91 32.85 15.27 -16.58
C GLY A 91 32.25 16.54 -17.19
N ARG A 92 32.62 16.88 -18.43
CA ARG A 92 31.94 17.88 -19.26
C ARG A 92 30.48 17.49 -19.57
N ARG A 93 30.14 16.20 -19.65
CA ARG A 93 28.78 15.71 -19.96
C ARG A 93 27.79 16.04 -18.85
N ILE A 94 28.12 15.73 -17.59
CA ILE A 94 27.21 16.00 -16.48
C ILE A 94 27.05 17.50 -16.23
N ARG A 95 28.14 18.28 -16.30
CA ARG A 95 28.14 19.74 -16.23
C ARG A 95 27.30 20.39 -17.34
N SER A 96 27.42 19.88 -18.58
CA SER A 96 26.62 20.34 -19.72
C SER A 96 25.16 19.89 -19.66
N ALA A 97 24.86 18.73 -19.06
CA ALA A 97 23.50 18.23 -18.89
C ALA A 97 22.66 19.13 -17.96
N VAL A 98 23.32 19.72 -16.96
CA VAL A 98 22.71 20.61 -15.96
C VAL A 98 23.00 22.10 -16.27
N GLY A 99 23.73 22.40 -17.36
CA GLY A 99 23.94 23.76 -17.85
C GLY A 99 24.86 24.64 -16.99
N LEU A 100 25.55 24.06 -16.00
CA LEU A 100 26.46 24.78 -15.11
C LEU A 100 27.90 24.48 -15.54
N LEU A 101 28.66 25.54 -15.84
CA LEU A 101 30.07 25.51 -16.26
C LEU A 101 30.35 25.25 -17.76
N THR A 102 29.57 25.83 -18.67
CA THR A 102 30.13 26.16 -20.00
C THR A 102 30.90 27.47 -19.89
N THR A 103 32.22 27.37 -19.77
CA THR A 103 33.11 28.49 -20.08
C THR A 103 32.89 28.85 -21.55
N SER A 104 32.12 29.91 -21.83
CA SER A 104 32.15 30.51 -23.16
C SER A 104 33.42 31.34 -23.27
N PRO A 105 34.38 31.00 -24.14
CA PRO A 105 35.60 31.79 -24.31
C PRO A 105 35.34 33.17 -24.91
N ALA A 106 34.13 33.43 -25.44
CA ALA A 106 33.81 34.60 -26.23
C ALA A 106 33.23 35.80 -25.44
N ALA A 107 32.92 35.62 -24.16
CA ALA A 107 32.44 36.71 -23.32
C ALA A 107 33.07 36.56 -21.94
N GLY A 108 34.05 37.41 -21.61
CA GLY A 108 34.76 37.42 -20.33
C GLY A 108 33.92 37.79 -19.11
N ARG A 109 32.70 37.27 -18.98
CA ARG A 109 31.84 37.37 -17.80
C ARG A 109 31.71 35.97 -17.21
N HIS A 110 32.09 35.84 -15.95
CA HIS A 110 32.02 34.59 -15.21
C HIS A 110 30.59 34.05 -15.22
N ALA A 111 30.44 32.74 -15.46
CA ALA A 111 29.17 32.06 -15.23
C ALA A 111 28.75 32.31 -13.79
N ILE A 112 27.62 32.99 -13.58
CA ILE A 112 27.10 33.28 -12.23
C ILE A 112 26.70 31.94 -11.62
N THR A 113 27.57 31.33 -10.82
CA THR A 113 27.29 30.07 -10.12
C THR A 113 26.48 30.26 -8.85
N VAL A 114 25.91 31.45 -8.63
CA VAL A 114 25.13 31.81 -7.44
C VAL A 114 23.65 31.75 -7.79
N PRO A 115 22.91 30.74 -7.28
CA PRO A 115 21.45 30.74 -7.37
C PRO A 115 20.90 32.03 -6.78
N THR A 116 19.84 32.57 -7.38
CA THR A 116 19.10 33.75 -6.87
C THR A 116 19.83 35.09 -6.98
N ALA A 117 20.94 35.15 -7.72
CA ALA A 117 21.67 36.38 -7.96
C ALA A 117 20.73 37.51 -8.42
N LEU A 118 20.91 38.68 -7.81
CA LEU A 118 20.14 39.87 -8.12
C LEU A 118 20.79 40.64 -9.27
N ASN A 119 19.97 41.32 -10.07
CA ASN A 119 20.49 42.24 -11.08
C ASN A 119 21.18 43.44 -10.43
N ASP A 120 22.33 43.81 -10.96
CA ASP A 120 23.17 44.94 -10.54
C ASP A 120 22.80 46.25 -11.24
N MET A 121 22.18 46.16 -12.41
CA MET A 121 21.73 47.29 -13.23
C MET A 121 20.24 47.20 -13.56
N PRO A 122 19.58 48.30 -13.96
CA PRO A 122 18.22 48.24 -14.47
C PRO A 122 18.12 47.31 -15.68
N LEU A 123 17.15 46.39 -15.66
CA LEU A 123 16.94 45.40 -16.71
C LEU A 123 15.45 45.31 -17.07
N THR A 124 15.16 44.86 -18.29
CA THR A 124 13.80 44.55 -18.74
C THR A 124 13.54 43.06 -18.62
N CYS A 125 12.43 42.68 -17.99
CA CYS A 125 12.04 41.27 -17.88
C CYS A 125 11.58 40.73 -19.24
N ALA A 126 12.19 39.65 -19.73
CA ALA A 126 11.85 39.07 -21.03
C ALA A 126 10.49 38.31 -21.06
N ILE A 127 9.79 38.20 -19.93
CA ILE A 127 8.49 37.52 -19.82
C ILE A 127 7.34 38.54 -19.80
N CYS A 128 7.40 39.54 -18.91
CA CYS A 128 6.35 40.57 -18.79
C CYS A 128 6.68 41.87 -19.53
N PHE A 129 7.91 42.04 -20.02
CA PHE A 129 8.41 43.23 -20.73
C PHE A 129 8.49 44.53 -19.91
N ASP A 130 8.25 44.47 -18.60
CA ASP A 130 8.43 45.62 -17.71
C ASP A 130 9.91 45.86 -17.35
N ALA A 131 10.24 47.11 -17.04
CA ALA A 131 11.55 47.53 -16.55
C ALA A 131 11.62 47.48 -15.02
N TYR A 132 12.74 47.00 -14.50
CA TYR A 132 12.98 46.82 -13.06
C TYR A 132 14.34 47.41 -12.66
N ALA A 133 14.40 47.97 -11.47
CA ALA A 133 15.59 48.55 -10.87
C ALA A 133 16.60 47.47 -10.44
N PRO A 134 17.86 47.83 -10.12
CA PRO A 134 18.80 46.91 -9.48
C PRO A 134 18.20 46.28 -8.22
N GLY A 135 18.38 44.97 -8.05
CA GLY A 135 17.86 44.23 -6.89
C GLY A 135 16.44 43.67 -7.03
N GLU A 136 15.72 43.94 -8.12
CA GLU A 136 14.32 43.54 -8.29
C GLU A 136 14.12 42.29 -9.16
N MET A 137 15.16 41.83 -9.83
CA MET A 137 15.16 40.64 -10.69
C MET A 137 16.14 39.60 -10.20
N ARG A 138 15.84 38.31 -10.45
CA ARG A 138 16.66 37.18 -10.01
C ARG A 138 17.10 36.32 -11.20
N SER A 139 18.27 35.71 -11.06
CA SER A 139 18.79 34.67 -11.95
C SER A 139 18.76 33.28 -11.28
N ALA A 140 18.62 32.23 -12.08
CA ALA A 140 18.77 30.84 -11.66
C ALA A 140 20.24 30.38 -11.51
N GLY A 141 21.21 31.27 -11.71
CA GLY A 141 22.63 30.92 -11.86
C GLY A 141 23.09 30.86 -13.32
N CYS A 142 22.41 31.62 -14.19
CA CYS A 142 22.81 31.87 -15.57
C CYS A 142 22.82 33.39 -15.84
N SER A 143 23.04 33.80 -17.08
CA SER A 143 22.98 35.22 -17.48
C SER A 143 21.56 35.79 -17.61
N HIS A 144 20.52 34.97 -17.40
CA HIS A 144 19.13 35.36 -17.60
C HIS A 144 18.48 35.80 -16.29
N TYR A 145 17.82 36.97 -16.34
CA TYR A 145 17.13 37.57 -15.20
C TYR A 145 15.64 37.71 -15.50
N TYR A 146 14.83 37.44 -14.48
CA TYR A 146 13.38 37.66 -14.53
C TYR A 146 12.90 38.29 -13.23
N CYS A 147 11.83 39.08 -13.30
CA CYS A 147 11.27 39.71 -12.12
C CYS A 147 10.65 38.69 -11.17
N HIS A 148 10.47 39.09 -9.91
CA HIS A 148 9.87 38.23 -8.89
C HIS A 148 8.48 37.70 -9.30
N GLY A 149 7.65 38.51 -9.94
CA GLY A 149 6.30 38.12 -10.36
C GLY A 149 6.32 36.95 -11.36
N CYS A 150 7.15 37.04 -12.40
CA CYS A 150 7.29 36.01 -13.41
C CYS A 150 7.89 34.72 -12.84
N TRP A 151 8.91 34.81 -11.97
CA TRP A 151 9.44 33.63 -11.30
C TRP A 151 8.39 32.94 -10.43
N ARG A 152 7.61 33.70 -9.65
CA ARG A 152 6.55 33.15 -8.81
C ARG A 152 5.51 32.41 -9.66
N GLY A 153 5.03 33.01 -10.74
CA GLY A 153 4.07 32.38 -11.66
C GLY A 153 4.63 31.12 -12.30
N TYR A 154 5.88 31.17 -12.76
CA TYR A 154 6.56 30.03 -13.38
C TYR A 154 6.72 28.84 -12.43
N VAL A 155 7.17 29.09 -11.19
CA VAL A 155 7.29 28.05 -10.16
C VAL A 155 5.91 27.52 -9.74
N HIS A 156 4.91 28.39 -9.61
CA HIS A 156 3.55 27.98 -9.24
C HIS A 156 2.99 26.95 -10.23
N VAL A 157 2.98 27.28 -11.53
CA VAL A 157 2.49 26.38 -12.59
C VAL A 157 3.25 25.06 -12.58
N ALA A 158 4.59 25.10 -12.42
CA ALA A 158 5.38 23.88 -12.35
C ALA A 158 4.97 23.00 -11.15
N VAL A 159 4.75 23.59 -9.98
CA VAL A 159 4.39 22.85 -8.75
C VAL A 159 2.95 22.35 -8.78
N THR A 160 2.00 23.10 -9.35
CA THR A 160 0.58 22.72 -9.42
C THR A 160 0.29 21.72 -10.52
N ASP A 161 0.81 21.97 -11.73
CA ASP A 161 0.37 21.27 -12.93
C ASP A 161 1.30 20.10 -13.27
N ALA A 162 2.62 20.30 -13.13
CA ALA A 162 3.61 19.27 -13.43
C ALA A 162 3.89 18.34 -12.23
N GLY A 163 3.41 18.67 -11.03
CA GLY A 163 3.63 17.86 -9.81
C GLY A 163 5.12 17.64 -9.52
N SER A 164 5.57 16.38 -9.42
CA SER A 164 6.99 16.05 -9.23
C SER A 164 7.89 16.48 -10.40
N GLY A 165 7.32 16.74 -11.58
CA GLY A 165 8.04 17.30 -12.73
C GLY A 165 8.65 18.68 -12.45
N CYS A 166 8.18 19.41 -11.42
CA CYS A 166 8.78 20.67 -11.00
C CYS A 166 10.26 20.56 -10.58
N LEU A 167 10.74 19.35 -10.22
CA LEU A 167 12.13 19.11 -9.85
C LEU A 167 13.11 19.16 -11.04
N LEU A 168 12.56 19.11 -12.26
CA LEU A 168 13.28 19.20 -13.53
C LEU A 168 13.18 20.60 -14.17
N LEU A 169 12.58 21.56 -13.46
CA LEU A 169 12.37 22.92 -13.93
C LEU A 169 13.72 23.59 -14.25
N ARG A 170 13.77 24.33 -15.36
CA ARG A 170 14.97 25.00 -15.87
C ARG A 170 14.72 26.49 -16.02
N CYS A 171 15.77 27.24 -16.31
CA CYS A 171 15.67 28.64 -16.73
C CYS A 171 14.59 28.81 -17.82
N PRO A 172 13.72 29.84 -17.73
CA PRO A 172 12.67 30.09 -18.73
C PRO A 172 13.17 30.31 -20.16
N ASP A 173 14.43 30.73 -20.33
CA ASP A 173 15.06 30.83 -21.64
C ASP A 173 15.27 29.43 -22.27
N PRO A 174 14.62 29.11 -23.42
CA PRO A 174 14.59 27.76 -23.99
C PRO A 174 15.94 27.05 -24.24
N PRO A 175 17.02 27.72 -24.72
CA PRO A 175 18.32 27.06 -24.89
C PRO A 175 19.06 26.86 -23.56
N CYS A 176 18.66 27.54 -22.49
CA CYS A 176 19.31 27.47 -21.20
C CYS A 176 18.91 26.20 -20.43
N ARG A 177 19.91 25.47 -19.93
CA ARG A 177 19.69 24.20 -19.19
C ARG A 177 19.87 24.31 -17.68
N VAL A 178 20.20 25.50 -17.17
CA VAL A 178 20.42 25.72 -15.74
C VAL A 178 19.15 25.39 -14.96
N PRO A 179 19.23 24.50 -13.94
CA PRO A 179 18.06 24.09 -13.18
C PRO A 179 17.60 25.21 -12.24
N VAL A 180 16.29 25.28 -12.02
CA VAL A 180 15.70 26.06 -10.93
C VAL A 180 15.84 25.24 -9.65
N VAL A 181 16.72 25.69 -8.77
CA VAL A 181 17.05 25.00 -7.51
C VAL A 181 16.25 25.53 -6.32
N ARG A 182 16.31 24.79 -5.20
CA ARG A 182 15.54 25.07 -3.97
C ARG A 182 15.67 26.52 -3.51
N GLU A 183 16.87 27.09 -3.54
CA GLU A 183 17.15 28.46 -3.11
C GLU A 183 16.31 29.48 -3.90
N LEU A 184 16.17 29.29 -5.22
CA LEU A 184 15.36 30.18 -6.06
C LEU A 184 13.87 29.97 -5.80
N VAL A 185 13.43 28.72 -5.66
CA VAL A 185 12.04 28.41 -5.27
C VAL A 185 11.70 29.07 -3.94
N ASP A 186 12.56 28.93 -2.94
CA ASP A 186 12.34 29.47 -1.60
C ASP A 186 12.28 31.01 -1.59
N ALA A 187 13.03 31.66 -2.49
CA ALA A 187 13.07 33.10 -2.64
C ALA A 187 11.86 33.71 -3.35
N VAL A 188 11.16 32.96 -4.21
CA VAL A 188 10.10 33.52 -5.10
C VAL A 188 8.71 32.92 -4.91
N ALA A 189 8.62 31.68 -4.41
CA ALA A 189 7.36 30.95 -4.31
C ALA A 189 6.57 31.32 -3.05
N THR A 190 5.27 31.02 -3.08
CA THR A 190 4.38 31.18 -1.92
C THR A 190 4.69 30.13 -0.84
N GLY A 191 4.20 30.33 0.39
CA GLY A 191 4.37 29.34 1.46
C GLY A 191 3.82 27.95 1.09
N ALA A 192 2.66 27.91 0.42
CA ALA A 192 2.03 26.68 -0.03
C ALA A 192 2.86 25.97 -1.13
N ASP A 193 3.33 26.70 -2.13
CA ASP A 193 4.12 26.13 -3.22
C ASP A 193 5.50 25.64 -2.72
N ARG A 194 6.13 26.37 -1.79
CA ARG A 194 7.38 25.91 -1.14
C ARG A 194 7.18 24.59 -0.40
N ALA A 195 6.11 24.45 0.36
CA ALA A 195 5.81 23.21 1.09
C ALA A 195 5.58 22.02 0.13
N ARG A 196 4.87 22.25 -0.99
CA ARG A 196 4.69 21.22 -2.03
C ARG A 196 6.00 20.85 -2.71
N TYR A 197 6.80 21.84 -3.13
CA TYR A 197 8.12 21.60 -3.72
C TYR A 197 9.02 20.80 -2.77
N ALA A 198 9.10 21.18 -1.50
CA ALA A 198 9.87 20.44 -0.50
C ALA A 198 9.40 18.98 -0.35
N THR A 199 8.08 18.74 -0.42
CA THR A 199 7.52 17.39 -0.40
C THR A 199 8.00 16.58 -1.62
N PHE A 200 7.97 17.18 -2.83
CA PHE A 200 8.48 16.50 -4.03
C PHE A 200 9.98 16.21 -3.94
N VAL A 201 10.78 17.15 -3.41
CA VAL A 201 12.23 16.96 -3.24
C VAL A 201 12.52 15.73 -2.35
N VAL A 202 11.87 15.61 -1.19
CA VAL A 202 12.08 14.44 -0.32
C VAL A 202 11.54 13.17 -0.98
N ARG A 203 10.42 13.24 -1.70
CA ARG A 203 9.89 12.09 -2.45
C ARG A 203 10.86 11.55 -3.49
N SER A 204 11.52 12.44 -4.24
CA SER A 204 12.51 12.03 -5.24
C SER A 204 13.66 11.22 -4.62
N PHE A 205 14.09 11.55 -3.40
CA PHE A 205 15.15 10.80 -2.71
C PHE A 205 14.79 9.33 -2.46
N VAL A 206 13.52 9.06 -2.19
CA VAL A 206 13.03 7.69 -1.92
C VAL A 206 12.56 6.98 -3.20
N GLU A 207 11.94 7.69 -4.14
CA GLU A 207 11.39 7.10 -5.36
C GLU A 207 12.44 6.90 -6.46
N GLU A 208 13.34 7.88 -6.62
CA GLU A 208 14.40 7.87 -7.63
C GLU A 208 15.73 7.40 -7.05
N GLY A 209 15.88 7.42 -5.73
CA GLY A 209 17.12 7.04 -5.07
C GLY A 209 17.45 5.56 -5.24
N THR A 210 18.74 5.26 -5.38
CA THR A 210 19.30 3.88 -5.36
C THR A 210 19.07 3.13 -4.04
N SER A 211 18.40 3.74 -3.06
CA SER A 211 17.98 3.08 -1.83
C SER A 211 16.89 2.04 -2.11
N ARG A 212 17.30 0.87 -2.58
CA ARG A 212 16.52 -0.39 -2.65
C ARG A 212 15.94 -0.82 -1.29
N TYR A 213 16.24 -0.06 -0.25
CA TYR A 213 15.91 -0.27 1.15
C TYR A 213 15.00 0.82 1.71
N VAL A 214 14.46 1.75 0.93
CA VAL A 214 13.43 2.69 1.41
C VAL A 214 12.24 2.74 0.45
N ARG A 215 11.02 2.78 0.97
CA ARG A 215 9.77 2.90 0.20
C ARG A 215 8.76 3.78 0.93
N TRP A 216 8.02 4.61 0.19
CA TRP A 216 6.87 5.31 0.76
C TRP A 216 5.77 4.36 1.21
N CYS A 217 5.13 4.67 2.33
CA CYS A 217 3.91 4.00 2.73
C CYS A 217 2.76 4.35 1.76
N PRO A 218 2.09 3.37 1.14
CA PRO A 218 0.96 3.62 0.23
C PRO A 218 -0.34 3.95 0.98
N GLY A 219 -0.34 3.92 2.32
CA GLY A 219 -1.48 4.28 3.15
C GLY A 219 -1.99 5.70 2.86
N PRO A 220 -3.32 5.91 2.80
CA PRO A 220 -3.90 7.21 2.48
C PRO A 220 -3.50 8.24 3.54
N ARG A 221 -3.10 9.45 3.11
CA ARG A 221 -2.62 10.55 3.97
C ARG A 221 -1.35 10.20 4.79
N CYS A 222 -0.70 9.07 4.53
CA CYS A 222 0.55 8.74 5.19
C CYS A 222 1.72 9.33 4.43
N ALA A 223 2.51 10.16 5.11
CA ALA A 223 3.75 10.69 4.56
C ALA A 223 4.98 9.90 5.03
N LEU A 224 4.83 8.78 5.74
CA LEU A 224 5.99 8.05 6.27
C LEU A 224 6.60 7.15 5.20
N ALA A 225 7.92 6.99 5.24
CA ALA A 225 8.62 5.94 4.51
C ALA A 225 8.91 4.75 5.44
N VAL A 226 9.07 3.58 4.84
CA VAL A 226 9.52 2.37 5.51
C VAL A 226 10.90 2.07 4.95
N ARG A 227 11.87 1.84 5.83
CA ARG A 227 13.19 1.36 5.44
C ARG A 227 13.21 -0.17 5.53
N SER A 228 14.13 -0.88 4.88
CA SER A 228 14.27 -2.33 5.01
C SER A 228 15.72 -2.65 5.34
N ARG A 229 15.95 -3.72 6.11
CA ARG A 229 17.31 -4.15 6.38
C ARG A 229 17.84 -4.95 5.18
N PRO A 230 19.09 -4.70 4.74
CA PRO A 230 19.75 -5.56 3.77
C PRO A 230 19.62 -7.05 4.15
N GLY A 231 19.22 -7.89 3.19
CA GLY A 231 19.06 -9.33 3.42
C GLY A 231 17.72 -9.77 4.02
N SER A 232 16.72 -8.88 4.16
CA SER A 232 15.38 -9.30 4.58
C SER A 232 14.71 -10.15 3.49
N GLY A 233 14.52 -11.44 3.74
CA GLY A 233 13.75 -12.32 2.83
C GLY A 233 12.24 -12.05 2.84
N ALA A 234 11.73 -11.34 3.85
CA ALA A 234 10.33 -10.97 3.97
C ALA A 234 10.06 -9.62 3.32
N TYR A 235 9.16 -9.59 2.34
CA TYR A 235 8.74 -8.35 1.67
C TYR A 235 7.53 -7.70 2.35
N GLU A 236 6.92 -8.32 3.36
CA GLU A 236 5.81 -7.73 4.08
C GLU A 236 6.30 -6.79 5.17
N VAL A 237 5.87 -5.53 5.10
CA VAL A 237 6.27 -4.48 6.04
C VAL A 237 5.04 -3.76 6.60
N ALA A 238 5.15 -3.31 7.85
CA ALA A 238 4.14 -2.51 8.51
C ALA A 238 4.67 -1.09 8.77
N CYS A 239 3.93 -0.09 8.31
CA CYS A 239 4.19 1.30 8.62
C CYS A 239 3.69 1.64 10.05
N ARG A 240 4.24 2.70 10.65
CA ARG A 240 3.74 3.24 11.94
C ARG A 240 2.27 3.72 11.88
N CYS A 241 1.74 4.01 10.69
CA CYS A 241 0.32 4.28 10.50
C CYS A 241 -0.56 3.00 10.46
N ASN A 242 0.01 1.84 10.81
CA ASN A 242 -0.61 0.51 10.76
C ASN A 242 -0.95 -0.01 9.35
N HIS A 243 -0.58 0.70 8.29
CA HIS A 243 -0.70 0.19 6.94
C HIS A 243 0.33 -0.93 6.68
N VAL A 244 -0.12 -2.06 6.16
CA VAL A 244 0.70 -3.24 5.86
C VAL A 244 0.71 -3.49 4.36
N PHE A 245 1.89 -3.54 3.76
CA PHE A 245 2.05 -3.63 2.30
C PHE A 245 3.28 -4.46 1.91
N CYS A 246 3.35 -4.83 0.64
CA CYS A 246 4.53 -5.47 0.08
C CYS A 246 5.59 -4.42 -0.28
N PHE A 247 6.72 -4.45 0.41
CA PHE A 247 7.88 -3.59 0.17
C PHE A 247 8.40 -3.69 -1.27
N ARG A 248 8.31 -4.87 -1.90
CA ARG A 248 8.85 -5.11 -3.25
C ARG A 248 8.00 -4.44 -4.33
N CYS A 249 6.69 -4.67 -4.35
CA CYS A 249 5.79 -4.17 -5.41
C CYS A 249 4.96 -2.95 -5.01
N GLY A 250 4.85 -2.61 -3.72
CA GLY A 250 4.03 -1.50 -3.21
C GLY A 250 2.54 -1.81 -3.05
N GLU A 251 2.09 -3.00 -3.47
CA GLU A 251 0.69 -3.43 -3.36
C GLU A 251 0.34 -3.91 -1.94
N GLU A 252 -0.96 -4.18 -1.72
CA GLU A 252 -1.46 -4.86 -0.51
C GLU A 252 -0.59 -6.09 -0.16
N ALA A 253 -0.27 -6.28 1.11
CA ALA A 253 0.51 -7.43 1.55
C ALA A 253 -0.14 -8.74 1.08
N HIS A 254 0.61 -9.51 0.29
CA HIS A 254 0.06 -10.61 -0.51
C HIS A 254 0.69 -11.97 -0.22
N ARG A 255 1.34 -12.13 0.94
CA ARG A 255 1.87 -13.43 1.38
C ARG A 255 0.72 -14.43 1.55
N PRO A 256 0.84 -15.68 1.04
CA PRO A 256 2.04 -16.32 0.51
C PRO A 256 2.29 -16.16 -1.01
N SER A 257 1.44 -15.44 -1.73
CA SER A 257 1.57 -15.28 -3.18
C SER A 257 2.76 -14.40 -3.57
N SER A 258 3.36 -14.71 -4.74
CA SER A 258 4.44 -13.91 -5.30
C SER A 258 3.94 -12.55 -5.82
N CYS A 259 4.86 -11.59 -6.01
CA CYS A 259 4.52 -10.30 -6.64
C CYS A 259 4.00 -10.49 -8.07
N ASP A 260 4.49 -11.49 -8.81
CA ASP A 260 4.12 -11.70 -10.21
C ASP A 260 2.71 -12.27 -10.34
N THR A 261 2.36 -13.27 -9.53
CA THR A 261 0.98 -13.79 -9.42
C THR A 261 0.02 -12.68 -9.01
N THR A 262 0.42 -11.86 -8.02
CA THR A 262 -0.38 -10.74 -7.52
C THR A 262 -0.63 -9.72 -8.64
N ARG A 263 0.41 -9.31 -9.38
CA ARG A 263 0.31 -8.38 -10.50
C ARG A 263 -0.60 -8.92 -11.59
N ALA A 264 -0.42 -10.18 -11.99
CA ALA A 264 -1.25 -10.83 -13.01
C ALA A 264 -2.73 -10.84 -12.59
N TRP A 265 -3.02 -11.19 -11.33
CA TRP A 265 -4.38 -11.21 -10.79
C TRP A 265 -5.01 -9.81 -10.74
N VAL A 266 -4.27 -8.79 -10.30
CA VAL A 266 -4.76 -7.40 -10.23
C VAL A 266 -5.11 -6.87 -11.63
N VAL A 267 -4.27 -7.13 -12.62
CA VAL A 267 -4.54 -6.75 -14.02
C VAL A 267 -5.82 -7.44 -14.50
N LYS A 268 -5.91 -8.77 -14.35
CA LYS A 268 -7.07 -9.56 -14.80
C LYS A 268 -8.36 -9.14 -14.09
N SER A 269 -8.31 -8.89 -12.79
CA SER A 269 -9.47 -8.44 -12.00
C SER A 269 -9.90 -7.02 -12.34
N THR A 270 -9.00 -6.16 -12.80
CA THR A 270 -9.38 -4.82 -13.27
C THR A 270 -10.06 -4.89 -14.63
N SER A 271 -9.62 -5.78 -15.54
CA SER A 271 -10.19 -5.92 -16.88
C SER A 271 -11.51 -6.73 -16.92
N GLU A 272 -11.59 -7.82 -16.18
CA GLU A 272 -12.72 -8.77 -16.21
C GLU A 272 -13.65 -8.64 -14.98
N GLY A 273 -13.26 -7.83 -13.99
CA GLY A 273 -13.93 -7.78 -12.69
C GLY A 273 -15.29 -7.09 -12.69
N GLU A 274 -15.56 -6.14 -13.59
CA GLU A 274 -16.88 -5.49 -13.69
C GLU A 274 -17.95 -6.45 -14.23
N THR A 275 -17.63 -7.18 -15.29
CA THR A 275 -18.49 -8.26 -15.81
C THR A 275 -18.73 -9.33 -14.75
N ALA A 276 -17.68 -9.74 -14.04
CA ALA A 276 -17.79 -10.71 -12.95
C ALA A 276 -18.62 -10.19 -11.76
N LYS A 277 -18.43 -8.92 -11.36
CA LYS A 277 -19.24 -8.28 -10.30
C LYS A 277 -20.71 -8.24 -10.67
N TRP A 278 -21.04 -7.89 -11.92
CA TRP A 278 -22.43 -7.85 -12.37
C TRP A 278 -23.09 -9.24 -12.30
N VAL A 279 -22.39 -10.29 -12.73
CA VAL A 279 -22.88 -11.69 -12.64
C VAL A 279 -23.09 -12.11 -11.18
N LEU A 280 -22.18 -11.74 -10.29
CA LEU A 280 -22.22 -12.10 -8.87
C LEU A 280 -23.22 -11.29 -8.04
N ALA A 281 -23.46 -10.02 -8.39
CA ALA A 281 -24.31 -9.12 -7.61
C ALA A 281 -25.81 -9.35 -7.86
N ASN A 282 -26.21 -9.72 -9.09
CA ASN A 282 -27.62 -9.86 -9.46
C ASN A 282 -28.27 -11.19 -9.02
N THR A 283 -27.54 -12.09 -8.36
CA THR A 283 -27.97 -13.50 -8.19
C THR A 283 -28.11 -13.98 -6.75
N LYS A 284 -27.70 -13.22 -5.73
CA LYS A 284 -27.66 -13.71 -4.35
C LYS A 284 -29.01 -13.61 -3.62
N HIS A 285 -29.72 -14.72 -3.61
CA HIS A 285 -30.96 -14.93 -2.84
C HIS A 285 -30.79 -16.09 -1.87
N CYS A 286 -31.63 -16.16 -0.83
CA CYS A 286 -31.67 -17.32 0.06
C CYS A 286 -31.87 -18.61 -0.74
N PRO A 287 -31.03 -19.65 -0.59
CA PRO A 287 -31.17 -20.87 -1.39
C PRO A 287 -32.50 -21.60 -1.13
N LYS A 288 -33.03 -21.49 0.11
CA LYS A 288 -34.29 -22.12 0.53
C LYS A 288 -35.55 -21.30 0.19
N CYS A 289 -35.61 -20.01 0.56
CA CYS A 289 -36.83 -19.19 0.42
C CYS A 289 -36.77 -18.13 -0.68
N LYS A 290 -35.65 -17.99 -1.39
CA LYS A 290 -35.42 -17.02 -2.47
C LYS A 290 -35.59 -15.54 -2.11
N ARG A 291 -35.75 -15.19 -0.84
CA ARG A 291 -35.71 -13.78 -0.39
C ARG A 291 -34.32 -13.20 -0.63
N ALA A 292 -34.25 -11.94 -1.06
CA ALA A 292 -33.01 -11.19 -1.17
C ALA A 292 -32.32 -11.08 0.21
N ILE A 293 -30.99 -11.23 0.24
CA ILE A 293 -30.21 -11.19 1.48
C ILE A 293 -29.03 -10.25 1.30
N GLU A 294 -28.82 -9.37 2.28
CA GLU A 294 -27.65 -8.53 2.39
C GLU A 294 -26.68 -9.09 3.45
N LYS A 295 -25.38 -8.99 3.16
CA LYS A 295 -24.33 -9.43 4.09
C LYS A 295 -23.95 -8.29 5.04
N ASN A 296 -24.42 -8.39 6.29
CA ASN A 296 -24.22 -7.36 7.32
C ASN A 296 -23.00 -7.60 8.23
N LEU A 297 -22.37 -8.77 8.12
CA LEU A 297 -21.27 -9.23 8.98
C LEU A 297 -20.11 -9.80 8.16
N GLY A 298 -18.99 -10.04 8.81
CA GLY A 298 -17.76 -10.51 8.17
C GLY A 298 -17.70 -12.03 7.98
N CYS A 299 -18.37 -12.84 8.80
CA CYS A 299 -18.41 -14.30 8.64
C CYS A 299 -19.17 -14.72 7.37
N ASN A 300 -18.72 -15.79 6.69
CA ASN A 300 -19.42 -16.34 5.52
C ASN A 300 -20.54 -17.30 5.90
N HIS A 301 -20.67 -17.67 7.18
CA HIS A 301 -21.84 -18.38 7.69
C HIS A 301 -23.02 -17.42 7.81
N MET A 302 -24.05 -17.66 7.02
CA MET A 302 -25.27 -16.85 7.03
C MET A 302 -26.46 -17.67 7.50
N THR A 303 -27.28 -17.04 8.33
CA THR A 303 -28.58 -17.56 8.76
C THR A 303 -29.64 -16.65 8.18
N CYS A 304 -30.55 -17.20 7.37
CA CYS A 304 -31.65 -16.42 6.80
C CYS A 304 -32.59 -15.96 7.93
N GLY A 305 -33.05 -14.71 7.89
CA GLY A 305 -33.97 -14.17 8.89
C GLY A 305 -35.28 -14.96 9.02
N ALA A 306 -36.02 -14.72 10.10
CA ALA A 306 -37.34 -15.32 10.31
C ALA A 306 -38.28 -15.03 9.10
N PRO A 307 -39.19 -15.97 8.78
CA PRO A 307 -39.39 -17.29 9.39
C PRO A 307 -38.48 -18.41 8.82
N CYS A 308 -37.55 -18.10 7.90
CA CYS A 308 -36.83 -19.13 7.14
C CYS A 308 -35.77 -19.88 7.96
N LYS A 309 -34.95 -19.15 8.73
CA LYS A 309 -33.90 -19.66 9.63
C LYS A 309 -32.90 -20.65 9.01
N HIS A 310 -32.82 -20.72 7.68
CA HIS A 310 -31.90 -21.63 6.99
C HIS A 310 -30.46 -21.11 7.03
N GLU A 311 -29.54 -21.99 7.36
CA GLU A 311 -28.10 -21.72 7.44
C GLU A 311 -27.37 -22.17 6.17
N PHE A 312 -26.59 -21.27 5.59
CA PHE A 312 -25.90 -21.49 4.32
C PHE A 312 -24.59 -20.68 4.24
N CYS A 313 -23.73 -21.07 3.30
CA CYS A 313 -22.49 -20.36 3.00
C CYS A 313 -22.75 -19.20 2.02
N TRP A 314 -22.25 -18.00 2.33
CA TRP A 314 -22.38 -16.82 1.47
C TRP A 314 -21.71 -16.94 0.10
N ILE A 315 -20.67 -17.78 0.01
CA ILE A 315 -19.90 -17.96 -1.23
C ILE A 315 -20.65 -18.93 -2.14
N CYS A 316 -20.83 -20.19 -1.73
CA CYS A 316 -21.40 -21.20 -2.63
C CYS A 316 -22.93 -21.34 -2.54
N LEU A 317 -23.60 -20.63 -1.62
CA LEU A 317 -25.03 -20.76 -1.32
C LEU A 317 -25.48 -22.18 -0.91
N GLY A 318 -24.54 -23.08 -0.64
CA GLY A 318 -24.79 -24.43 -0.14
C GLY A 318 -25.12 -24.46 1.36
N SER A 319 -25.79 -25.52 1.80
CA SER A 319 -26.14 -25.76 3.21
C SER A 319 -24.90 -25.72 4.10
N TRP A 320 -24.99 -25.01 5.23
CA TRP A 320 -23.86 -24.92 6.15
C TRP A 320 -23.52 -26.26 6.81
N LYS A 321 -24.52 -27.13 7.03
CA LYS A 321 -24.30 -28.46 7.62
C LYS A 321 -23.29 -29.31 6.85
N GLY A 322 -23.21 -29.15 5.53
CA GLY A 322 -22.22 -29.85 4.70
C GLY A 322 -20.79 -29.36 4.87
N HIS A 323 -20.60 -28.10 5.30
CA HIS A 323 -19.28 -27.50 5.50
C HIS A 323 -18.59 -27.98 6.78
N ALA A 324 -19.30 -28.73 7.64
CA ALA A 324 -18.73 -29.41 8.79
C ALA A 324 -18.41 -30.87 8.42
N GLY A 325 -17.20 -31.35 8.73
CA GLY A 325 -16.85 -32.78 8.59
C GLY A 325 -16.28 -33.22 7.24
N GLY A 326 -15.75 -32.31 6.44
CA GLY A 326 -14.85 -32.64 5.31
C GLY A 326 -15.50 -33.21 4.03
N TYR A 327 -16.81 -33.51 4.03
CA TYR A 327 -17.50 -34.06 2.85
C TYR A 327 -17.79 -33.00 1.77
N TYR A 328 -18.05 -31.75 2.15
CA TYR A 328 -18.34 -30.66 1.20
C TYR A 328 -17.18 -29.68 1.11
N ARG A 329 -16.51 -29.64 -0.06
CA ARG A 329 -15.34 -28.78 -0.32
C ARG A 329 -15.72 -27.62 -1.24
N CYS A 330 -16.33 -26.59 -0.68
CA CYS A 330 -16.78 -25.43 -1.46
C CYS A 330 -15.63 -24.62 -2.06
N ASN A 331 -14.39 -24.80 -1.60
CA ASN A 331 -13.22 -24.10 -2.10
C ASN A 331 -12.66 -24.68 -3.41
N VAL A 332 -12.98 -25.94 -3.73
CA VAL A 332 -12.48 -26.67 -4.90
C VAL A 332 -13.29 -26.30 -6.15
N TYR A 333 -12.61 -25.98 -7.25
CA TYR A 333 -13.26 -25.85 -8.55
C TYR A 333 -13.43 -27.23 -9.19
N MET A 334 -14.67 -27.63 -9.48
CA MET A 334 -15.00 -28.86 -10.20
C MET A 334 -15.46 -28.49 -11.62
N ALA A 335 -14.68 -28.85 -12.63
CA ALA A 335 -15.07 -28.68 -14.03
C ALA A 335 -16.13 -29.73 -14.40
N ASN A 336 -17.14 -29.34 -15.18
CA ASN A 336 -18.05 -30.31 -15.81
C ASN A 336 -17.36 -30.88 -17.05
N PRO A 337 -17.14 -32.21 -17.13
CA PRO A 337 -16.66 -32.83 -18.36
C PRO A 337 -17.79 -32.79 -19.40
N SER A 338 -17.55 -32.19 -20.56
CA SER A 338 -18.45 -32.29 -21.71
C SER A 338 -17.64 -32.66 -22.95
N GLU A 339 -17.94 -33.80 -23.58
CA GLU A 339 -17.30 -34.30 -24.81
C GLU A 339 -18.05 -33.82 -26.05
N PHE A 340 -17.58 -32.80 -26.81
CA PHE A 340 -18.28 -32.34 -28.03
C PHE A 340 -17.35 -31.64 -29.07
N ASP A 341 -17.89 -31.43 -30.29
CA ASP A 341 -17.32 -30.90 -31.57
C ASP A 341 -16.49 -29.59 -31.48
N GLU A 342 -15.61 -29.34 -32.47
CA GLU A 342 -14.58 -28.28 -32.57
C GLU A 342 -15.11 -26.83 -32.43
N GLU A 343 -16.26 -26.49 -33.03
CA GLU A 343 -16.82 -25.13 -32.93
C GLU A 343 -17.53 -24.90 -31.58
N THR A 344 -18.26 -25.91 -31.09
CA THR A 344 -18.80 -25.92 -29.71
C THR A 344 -17.69 -25.89 -28.67
N THR A 345 -16.53 -26.45 -28.97
CA THR A 345 -15.36 -26.51 -28.09
C THR A 345 -14.84 -25.12 -27.75
N ARG A 346 -14.70 -24.19 -28.71
CA ARG A 346 -14.18 -22.84 -28.40
C ARG A 346 -15.09 -22.05 -27.48
N ARG A 347 -16.41 -22.10 -27.70
CA ARG A 347 -17.40 -21.41 -26.85
C ARG A 347 -17.47 -22.02 -25.46
N GLU A 348 -17.47 -23.34 -25.34
CA GLU A 348 -17.47 -24.02 -24.04
C GLU A 348 -16.12 -23.84 -23.32
N GLN A 349 -14.98 -23.81 -24.02
CA GLN A 349 -13.67 -23.44 -23.43
C GLN A 349 -13.67 -22.03 -22.87
N ALA A 350 -14.25 -21.06 -23.60
CA ALA A 350 -14.39 -19.69 -23.12
C ALA A 350 -15.31 -19.62 -21.88
N LYS A 351 -16.41 -20.37 -21.88
CA LYS A 351 -17.33 -20.48 -20.75
C LYS A 351 -16.70 -21.15 -19.54
N ALA A 352 -16.03 -22.29 -19.71
CA ALA A 352 -15.30 -22.99 -18.65
C ALA A 352 -14.17 -22.12 -18.08
N SER A 353 -13.48 -21.35 -18.92
CA SER A 353 -12.47 -20.38 -18.49
C SER A 353 -13.08 -19.26 -17.64
N LEU A 354 -14.26 -18.75 -18.04
CA LEU A 354 -15.01 -17.75 -17.30
C LEU A 354 -15.55 -18.31 -15.98
N GLU A 355 -16.16 -19.48 -15.97
CA GLU A 355 -16.67 -20.15 -14.76
C GLU A 355 -15.54 -20.40 -13.75
N ARG A 356 -14.40 -20.90 -14.23
CA ARG A 356 -13.18 -21.03 -13.41
C ARG A 356 -12.78 -19.68 -12.85
N TYR A 357 -12.67 -18.65 -13.67
CA TYR A 357 -12.31 -17.30 -13.19
C TYR A 357 -13.28 -16.79 -12.13
N LEU A 358 -14.59 -16.89 -12.37
CA LEU A 358 -15.64 -16.47 -11.42
C LEU A 358 -15.54 -17.20 -10.09
N HIS A 359 -15.24 -18.50 -10.09
CA HIS A 359 -15.05 -19.28 -8.87
C HIS A 359 -13.95 -18.69 -7.97
N TYR A 360 -12.76 -18.44 -8.53
CA TYR A 360 -11.65 -17.88 -7.76
C TYR A 360 -11.86 -16.40 -7.44
N TYR A 361 -12.43 -15.64 -8.37
CA TYR A 361 -12.70 -14.21 -8.20
C TYR A 361 -13.71 -13.92 -7.09
N GLU A 362 -14.81 -14.67 -7.04
CA GLU A 362 -15.80 -14.53 -5.98
C GLU A 362 -15.20 -14.77 -4.60
N ARG A 363 -14.38 -15.82 -4.44
CA ARG A 363 -13.71 -16.16 -3.17
C ARG A 363 -12.69 -15.09 -2.78
N TRP A 364 -11.91 -14.59 -3.74
CA TRP A 364 -10.97 -13.49 -3.54
C TRP A 364 -11.70 -12.21 -3.08
N CYS A 365 -12.79 -11.84 -3.74
CA CYS A 365 -13.62 -10.69 -3.35
C CYS A 365 -14.28 -10.89 -1.99
N ALA A 366 -14.85 -12.08 -1.71
CA ALA A 366 -15.53 -12.39 -0.47
C ALA A 366 -14.58 -12.29 0.73
N HIS A 367 -13.38 -12.87 0.63
CA HIS A 367 -12.36 -12.75 1.68
C HIS A 367 -11.85 -11.31 1.82
N GLY A 368 -11.68 -10.57 0.73
CA GLY A 368 -11.34 -9.14 0.78
C GLY A 368 -12.39 -8.27 1.48
N ALA A 369 -13.68 -8.51 1.19
CA ALA A 369 -14.79 -7.82 1.85
C ALA A 369 -14.88 -8.17 3.34
N SER A 370 -14.80 -9.47 3.68
CA SER A 370 -14.75 -9.95 5.07
C SER A 370 -13.55 -9.43 5.84
N MET A 371 -12.39 -9.31 5.19
CA MET A 371 -11.19 -8.69 5.77
C MET A 371 -11.42 -7.22 6.10
N LYS A 372 -12.00 -6.45 5.18
CA LYS A 372 -12.31 -5.03 5.39
C LYS A 372 -13.29 -4.83 6.54
N LYS A 373 -14.33 -5.67 6.62
CA LYS A 373 -15.30 -5.63 7.73
C LYS A 373 -14.63 -5.97 9.08
N ALA A 374 -13.85 -7.05 9.14
CA ALA A 374 -13.12 -7.42 10.37
C ALA A 374 -12.10 -6.35 10.78
N ARG A 375 -11.48 -5.63 9.82
CA ARG A 375 -10.61 -4.49 10.12
C ARG A 375 -11.40 -3.32 10.70
N GLN A 376 -12.55 -2.99 10.12
CA GLN A 376 -13.44 -1.95 10.67
C GLN A 376 -13.90 -2.30 12.09
N ASP A 377 -14.23 -3.56 12.36
CA ASP A 377 -14.61 -4.02 13.69
C ASP A 377 -13.43 -3.92 14.67
N LEU A 378 -12.23 -4.31 14.25
CA LEU A 378 -11.00 -4.15 15.04
C LEU A 378 -10.69 -2.68 15.35
N ASP A 379 -10.74 -1.82 14.34
CA ASP A 379 -10.48 -0.38 14.48
C ASP A 379 -11.54 0.26 15.39
N GLY A 380 -12.81 -0.18 15.28
CA GLY A 380 -13.91 0.24 16.15
C GLY A 380 -13.73 -0.20 17.60
N LEU A 381 -13.25 -1.43 17.84
CA LEU A 381 -12.88 -1.89 19.18
C LEU A 381 -11.74 -1.04 19.76
N GLN A 382 -10.69 -0.79 18.98
CA GLN A 382 -9.55 0.05 19.40
C GLN A 382 -9.93 1.53 19.62
N GLY A 383 -10.97 2.02 18.93
CA GLY A 383 -11.49 3.38 19.03
C GLY A 383 -12.52 3.62 20.15
N GLY A 384 -12.55 2.78 21.18
CA GLY A 384 -13.45 2.90 22.35
C GLY A 384 -14.58 1.86 22.39
N GLY A 385 -14.74 1.05 21.34
CA GLY A 385 -15.71 -0.06 21.36
C GLY A 385 -15.38 -1.15 22.38
N LEU A 386 -14.09 -1.29 22.74
CA LEU A 386 -13.62 -2.23 23.76
C LEU A 386 -14.16 -1.90 25.14
N ASP A 387 -14.28 -0.61 25.48
CA ASP A 387 -14.79 -0.15 26.78
C ASP A 387 -16.25 -0.54 26.96
N ARG A 388 -17.08 -0.26 25.94
CA ARG A 388 -18.50 -0.65 25.92
C ARG A 388 -18.67 -2.16 26.05
N VAL A 389 -17.87 -2.92 25.30
CA VAL A 389 -17.85 -4.38 25.35
C VAL A 389 -17.51 -4.89 26.75
N ALA A 390 -16.52 -4.28 27.40
CA ALA A 390 -16.08 -4.68 28.72
C ALA A 390 -17.16 -4.38 29.77
N GLU A 391 -17.79 -3.21 29.67
CA GLU A 391 -18.92 -2.81 30.52
C GLU A 391 -20.12 -3.75 30.40
N GLU A 392 -20.52 -4.10 29.17
CA GLU A 392 -21.58 -5.09 28.89
C GLU A 392 -21.28 -6.45 29.54
N MET A 393 -20.00 -6.81 29.69
CA MET A 393 -19.55 -8.07 30.30
C MET A 393 -19.24 -7.94 31.80
N GLY A 394 -19.37 -6.75 32.40
CA GLY A 394 -18.99 -6.49 33.78
C GLY A 394 -17.49 -6.65 34.06
N ARG A 395 -16.63 -6.34 33.08
CA ARG A 395 -15.17 -6.53 33.11
C ARG A 395 -14.42 -5.23 32.81
N GLN A 396 -13.12 -5.24 33.09
CA GLN A 396 -12.24 -4.12 32.71
C GLN A 396 -11.81 -4.23 31.24
N PRO A 397 -11.63 -3.11 30.51
CA PRO A 397 -11.18 -3.14 29.11
C PRO A 397 -9.85 -3.86 28.91
N THR A 398 -8.96 -3.84 29.93
CA THR A 398 -7.68 -4.56 29.92
C THR A 398 -7.83 -6.08 29.90
N GLU A 399 -8.98 -6.62 30.29
CA GLU A 399 -9.27 -8.07 30.22
C GLU A 399 -9.73 -8.49 28.81
N MET A 400 -9.92 -7.56 27.87
CA MET A 400 -10.46 -7.81 26.53
C MET A 400 -9.40 -7.97 25.43
N ASP A 401 -8.11 -8.00 25.78
CA ASP A 401 -7.00 -8.13 24.82
C ASP A 401 -7.15 -9.36 23.90
N PHE A 402 -7.75 -10.44 24.41
CA PHE A 402 -8.02 -11.67 23.64
C PHE A 402 -8.95 -11.43 22.44
N LEU A 403 -9.88 -10.47 22.54
CA LEU A 403 -10.79 -10.11 21.46
C LEU A 403 -10.05 -9.34 20.35
N LEU A 404 -9.18 -8.42 20.72
CA LEU A 404 -8.31 -7.71 19.77
C LEU A 404 -7.36 -8.68 19.05
N GLU A 405 -6.82 -9.66 19.77
CA GLU A 405 -5.98 -10.71 19.20
C GLU A 405 -6.76 -11.58 18.20
N ALA A 406 -7.98 -11.97 18.54
CA ALA A 406 -8.88 -12.73 17.66
C ALA A 406 -9.19 -11.95 16.37
N TYR A 407 -9.59 -10.69 16.46
CA TYR A 407 -9.88 -9.87 15.28
C TYR A 407 -8.63 -9.60 14.43
N ALA A 408 -7.48 -9.33 15.05
CA ALA A 408 -6.23 -9.22 14.31
C ALA A 408 -5.89 -10.52 13.55
N GLN A 409 -6.06 -11.67 14.21
CA GLN A 409 -5.88 -12.99 13.61
C GLN A 409 -6.86 -13.25 12.45
N ILE A 410 -8.12 -12.84 12.58
CA ILE A 410 -9.14 -12.93 11.52
C ILE A 410 -8.72 -12.09 10.31
N VAL A 411 -8.30 -10.84 10.51
CA VAL A 411 -7.91 -9.96 9.39
C VAL A 411 -6.74 -10.56 8.60
N GLU A 412 -5.69 -11.02 9.29
CA GLU A 412 -4.54 -11.63 8.61
C GLU A 412 -4.92 -12.93 7.90
N ALA A 413 -5.75 -13.77 8.52
CA ALA A 413 -6.22 -15.02 7.93
C ALA A 413 -7.05 -14.78 6.65
N ARG A 414 -7.94 -13.78 6.63
CA ARG A 414 -8.71 -13.40 5.43
C ARG A 414 -7.80 -12.92 4.31
N ARG A 415 -6.78 -12.11 4.63
CA ARG A 415 -5.79 -11.63 3.66
C ARG A 415 -5.02 -12.79 3.03
N VAL A 416 -4.53 -13.72 3.85
CA VAL A 416 -3.81 -14.91 3.37
C VAL A 416 -4.70 -15.73 2.43
N LEU A 417 -5.94 -16.06 2.85
CA LEU A 417 -6.85 -16.85 2.00
C LEU A 417 -7.15 -16.17 0.68
N ARG A 418 -7.44 -14.87 0.70
CA ARG A 418 -7.64 -14.07 -0.51
C ARG A 418 -6.51 -14.32 -1.51
N TRP A 419 -5.25 -14.17 -1.08
CA TRP A 419 -4.12 -14.34 -1.98
C TRP A 419 -3.84 -15.79 -2.36
N THR A 420 -4.16 -16.78 -1.50
CA THR A 420 -4.07 -18.19 -1.90
C THR A 420 -5.01 -18.54 -3.05
N TYR A 421 -6.22 -17.97 -3.14
CA TYR A 421 -7.10 -18.20 -4.29
C TYR A 421 -6.54 -17.64 -5.59
N ALA A 422 -5.92 -16.45 -5.55
CA ALA A 422 -5.23 -15.90 -6.70
C ALA A 422 -4.06 -16.81 -7.14
N TYR A 423 -3.31 -17.37 -6.19
CA TYR A 423 -2.24 -18.32 -6.47
C TYR A 423 -2.75 -19.61 -7.13
N VAL A 424 -3.76 -20.25 -6.54
CA VAL A 424 -4.29 -21.52 -7.05
C VAL A 424 -4.89 -21.35 -8.45
N TYR A 425 -5.47 -20.19 -8.77
CA TYR A 425 -5.95 -19.91 -10.13
C TYR A 425 -4.84 -19.94 -11.19
N TYR A 426 -3.62 -19.53 -10.85
CA TYR A 426 -2.49 -19.54 -11.79
C TYR A 426 -1.68 -20.84 -11.79
N LEU A 427 -2.05 -21.82 -10.96
CA LEU A 427 -1.52 -23.17 -11.10
C LEU A 427 -2.04 -23.80 -12.38
N ASP A 428 -1.14 -24.50 -13.08
CA ASP A 428 -1.45 -25.24 -14.28
C ASP A 428 -2.32 -26.46 -13.92
N PRO A 429 -3.52 -26.61 -14.48
CA PRO A 429 -4.42 -27.70 -14.10
C PRO A 429 -3.86 -29.11 -14.34
N GLU A 430 -3.00 -29.27 -15.36
CA GLU A 430 -2.42 -30.56 -15.75
C GLU A 430 -1.09 -30.78 -15.05
N ARG A 431 -0.17 -29.82 -15.15
CA ARG A 431 1.19 -29.95 -14.59
C ARG A 431 1.23 -29.84 -13.08
N ASP A 432 0.37 -29.05 -12.46
CA ASP A 432 0.38 -28.76 -11.03
C ASP A 432 -0.82 -29.42 -10.31
N GLU A 433 -1.40 -30.49 -10.84
CA GLU A 433 -2.60 -31.15 -10.28
C GLU A 433 -2.42 -31.53 -8.80
N VAL A 434 -1.31 -32.19 -8.47
CA VAL A 434 -1.05 -32.68 -7.11
C VAL A 434 -0.84 -31.51 -6.14
N LYS A 435 -0.10 -30.47 -6.58
CA LYS A 435 0.09 -29.22 -5.83
C LYS A 435 -1.25 -28.52 -5.59
N ARG A 436 -2.09 -28.42 -6.63
CA ARG A 436 -3.42 -27.81 -6.54
C ARG A 436 -4.29 -28.54 -5.51
N ARG A 437 -4.36 -29.88 -5.55
CA ARG A 437 -5.13 -30.68 -4.58
C ARG A 437 -4.65 -30.48 -3.15
N PHE A 438 -3.33 -30.39 -2.94
CA PHE A 438 -2.76 -30.14 -1.62
C PHE A 438 -3.03 -28.71 -1.14
N CYS A 439 -2.88 -27.69 -1.99
CA CYS A 439 -3.31 -26.33 -1.68
C CYS A 439 -4.78 -26.27 -1.27
N GLU A 440 -5.66 -26.91 -2.04
CA GLU A 440 -7.10 -26.97 -1.76
C GLU A 440 -7.42 -27.71 -0.45
N TYR A 441 -6.58 -28.66 -0.03
CA TYR A 441 -6.67 -29.28 1.30
C TYR A 441 -6.32 -28.31 2.42
N LEU A 442 -5.15 -27.67 2.33
CA LEU A 442 -4.72 -26.70 3.33
C LEU A 442 -5.69 -25.51 3.42
N GLN A 443 -6.19 -25.02 2.29
CA GLN A 443 -7.19 -23.96 2.23
C GLN A 443 -8.47 -24.35 2.98
N GLY A 444 -9.02 -25.55 2.73
CA GLY A 444 -10.25 -26.00 3.37
C GLY A 444 -10.12 -26.08 4.90
N VAL A 445 -9.02 -26.65 5.40
CA VAL A 445 -8.74 -26.75 6.85
C VAL A 445 -8.58 -25.37 7.49
N ALA A 446 -7.88 -24.46 6.81
CA ALA A 446 -7.69 -23.10 7.27
C ALA A 446 -9.01 -22.31 7.29
N GLU A 447 -9.81 -22.40 6.23
CA GLU A 447 -11.12 -21.74 6.10
C GLU A 447 -12.10 -22.19 7.17
N GLU A 448 -12.25 -23.50 7.39
CA GLU A 448 -13.15 -24.01 8.42
C GLU A 448 -12.80 -23.43 9.80
N SER A 449 -11.51 -23.46 10.15
CA SER A 449 -11.04 -22.90 11.42
C SER A 449 -11.27 -21.38 11.53
N LEU A 450 -11.11 -20.65 10.42
CA LEU A 450 -11.33 -19.19 10.39
C LEU A 450 -12.80 -18.83 10.54
N GLU A 451 -13.72 -19.55 9.88
CA GLU A 451 -15.15 -19.26 10.00
C GLU A 451 -15.67 -19.54 11.42
N ARG A 452 -15.15 -20.59 12.08
CA ARG A 452 -15.45 -20.86 13.50
C ARG A 452 -14.95 -19.74 14.41
N LEU A 453 -13.72 -19.27 14.20
CA LEU A 453 -13.16 -18.14 14.94
C LEU A 453 -13.97 -16.85 14.71
N HIS A 454 -14.23 -16.51 13.45
CA HIS A 454 -14.92 -15.26 13.09
C HIS A 454 -16.34 -15.23 13.66
N ARG A 455 -17.08 -16.34 13.55
CA ARG A 455 -18.41 -16.46 14.16
C ARG A 455 -18.37 -16.27 15.67
N CYS A 456 -17.42 -16.91 16.35
CA CYS A 456 -17.27 -16.80 17.80
C CYS A 456 -16.92 -15.36 18.22
N ALA A 457 -16.12 -14.65 17.42
CA ALA A 457 -15.79 -13.24 17.64
C ALA A 457 -17.00 -12.31 17.43
N GLU A 458 -17.83 -12.56 16.42
CA GLU A 458 -19.05 -11.78 16.11
C GLU A 458 -20.19 -11.95 17.13
N ARG A 459 -20.02 -12.80 18.16
CA ARG A 459 -20.99 -13.01 19.26
C ARG A 459 -22.38 -13.43 18.82
N LYS A 460 -22.49 -14.22 17.76
CA LYS A 460 -23.72 -15.01 17.57
C LYS A 460 -23.67 -16.16 18.56
N SER A 461 -24.48 -16.09 19.62
CA SER A 461 -24.79 -17.27 20.42
C SER A 461 -25.31 -18.35 19.47
N ASP A 462 -24.79 -19.56 19.58
CA ASP A 462 -25.33 -20.72 18.84
C ASP A 462 -26.72 -21.14 19.40
N ASP A 463 -27.30 -20.36 20.34
CA ASP A 463 -28.55 -20.64 21.05
C ASP A 463 -29.60 -19.56 20.73
N GLU A 464 -30.21 -19.63 19.53
CA GLU A 464 -31.55 -19.08 19.28
C GLU A 464 -32.60 -20.20 19.40
N GLU A 465 -32.56 -20.97 20.49
CA GLU A 465 -33.69 -21.79 20.94
C GLU A 465 -34.01 -21.45 22.40
N GLY A 466 -35.05 -20.65 22.58
CA GLY A 466 -35.73 -20.49 23.86
C GLY A 466 -35.41 -19.20 24.60
N GLU A 467 -36.49 -18.50 24.98
CA GLU A 467 -36.49 -17.48 26.03
C GLU A 467 -35.94 -18.08 27.33
N ALA A 468 -34.64 -17.90 27.56
CA ALA A 468 -34.04 -17.87 28.88
C ALA A 468 -32.73 -17.11 28.75
N GLU A 469 -32.59 -16.10 29.59
CA GLU A 469 -31.41 -15.32 29.87
C GLU A 469 -30.17 -16.21 30.00
N VAL A 470 -29.50 -16.54 28.88
CA VAL A 470 -28.20 -17.21 28.92
C VAL A 470 -27.23 -16.17 29.43
N ALA A 471 -27.04 -16.16 30.74
CA ALA A 471 -25.96 -15.45 31.39
C ALA A 471 -24.68 -15.76 30.60
N PHE A 472 -24.21 -14.78 29.83
CA PHE A 472 -23.01 -14.91 29.04
C PHE A 472 -21.86 -15.22 29.99
N LYS A 473 -21.43 -16.49 30.02
CA LYS A 473 -20.32 -16.90 30.87
C LYS A 473 -19.03 -16.46 30.21
N PHE A 474 -18.58 -15.25 30.57
CA PHE A 474 -17.28 -14.72 30.21
C PHE A 474 -16.16 -15.75 30.42
N GLU A 475 -16.25 -16.54 31.50
CA GLU A 475 -15.32 -17.62 31.87
C GLU A 475 -15.24 -18.77 30.85
N GLU A 476 -16.31 -19.02 30.08
CA GLU A 476 -16.31 -20.01 28.99
C GLU A 476 -15.94 -19.36 27.64
N TYR A 477 -16.29 -18.09 27.45
CA TYR A 477 -16.03 -17.36 26.21
C TYR A 477 -14.54 -17.11 25.96
N VAL A 478 -13.83 -16.59 26.95
CA VAL A 478 -12.39 -16.28 26.84
C VAL A 478 -11.56 -17.49 26.41
N PRO A 479 -11.63 -18.66 27.07
CA PRO A 479 -10.85 -19.83 26.66
C PRO A 479 -11.30 -20.36 25.29
N LYS A 480 -12.60 -20.32 24.97
CA LYS A 480 -13.12 -20.75 23.65
C LYS A 480 -12.53 -19.89 22.52
N LEU A 481 -12.62 -18.56 22.62
CA LEU A 481 -12.13 -17.64 21.58
C LEU A 481 -10.60 -17.69 21.47
N SER A 482 -9.90 -17.76 22.60
CA SER A 482 -8.44 -17.85 22.64
C SER A 482 -7.94 -19.16 22.01
N ASN A 483 -8.61 -20.29 22.30
CA ASN A 483 -8.26 -21.57 21.69
C ASN A 483 -8.52 -21.57 20.19
N LEU A 484 -9.67 -21.04 19.72
CA LEU A 484 -9.96 -20.91 18.29
C LEU A 484 -8.90 -20.03 17.60
N THR A 485 -8.51 -18.93 18.22
CA THR A 485 -7.47 -18.02 17.70
C THR A 485 -6.13 -18.75 17.52
N ARG A 486 -5.72 -19.54 18.51
CA ARG A 486 -4.51 -20.36 18.46
C ARG A 486 -4.58 -21.46 17.39
N VAL A 487 -5.70 -22.16 17.28
CA VAL A 487 -5.90 -23.23 16.29
C VAL A 487 -5.87 -22.66 14.86
N THR A 488 -6.61 -21.57 14.62
CA THR A 488 -6.59 -20.87 13.33
C THR A 488 -5.17 -20.43 12.99
N ARG A 489 -4.44 -19.84 13.95
CA ARG A 489 -3.03 -19.45 13.73
C ARG A 489 -2.15 -20.60 13.28
N SER A 490 -2.29 -21.77 13.90
CA SER A 490 -1.53 -22.98 13.56
C SER A 490 -1.85 -23.46 12.14
N HIS A 491 -3.13 -23.56 11.76
CA HIS A 491 -3.51 -23.95 10.40
C HIS A 491 -3.00 -22.98 9.33
N PHE A 492 -3.05 -21.68 9.62
CA PHE A 492 -2.54 -20.67 8.70
C PHE A 492 -1.01 -20.64 8.60
N ALA A 493 -0.29 -20.98 9.68
CA ALA A 493 1.16 -21.13 9.61
C ALA A 493 1.55 -22.26 8.64
N LYS A 494 0.88 -23.43 8.76
CA LYS A 494 1.07 -24.57 7.83
C LYS A 494 0.69 -24.23 6.40
N LEU A 495 -0.42 -23.50 6.21
CA LEU A 495 -0.85 -23.04 4.89
C LEU A 495 0.22 -22.15 4.25
N VAL A 496 0.74 -21.16 4.99
CA VAL A 496 1.76 -20.24 4.47
C VAL A 496 3.06 -20.99 4.17
N GLU A 497 3.52 -21.85 5.07
CA GLU A 497 4.73 -22.67 4.89
C GLU A 497 4.63 -23.60 3.67
N GLY A 498 3.49 -24.27 3.49
CA GLY A 498 3.24 -25.12 2.33
C GLY A 498 3.36 -24.33 1.01
N PHE A 499 2.79 -23.12 0.95
CA PHE A 499 2.87 -22.29 -0.26
C PHE A 499 4.28 -21.73 -0.50
N GLU A 500 4.98 -21.30 0.55
CA GLU A 500 6.32 -20.71 0.43
C GLU A 500 7.42 -21.73 0.12
N SER A 501 7.27 -22.97 0.56
CA SER A 501 8.17 -24.07 0.20
C SER A 501 7.95 -24.60 -1.22
N GLY A 502 7.01 -24.02 -1.98
CA GLY A 502 6.61 -24.55 -3.28
C GLY A 502 5.95 -25.93 -3.18
N LEU A 503 5.46 -26.28 -1.98
CA LEU A 503 4.84 -27.57 -1.64
C LEU A 503 5.82 -28.74 -1.86
N ALA A 504 7.08 -28.56 -1.43
CA ALA A 504 8.15 -29.56 -1.60
C ALA A 504 7.76 -30.96 -1.10
N GLU A 505 6.88 -31.05 -0.09
CA GLU A 505 6.32 -32.29 0.45
C GLU A 505 5.58 -33.16 -0.58
N VAL A 506 5.22 -32.60 -1.73
CA VAL A 506 4.39 -33.25 -2.75
C VAL A 506 5.12 -33.36 -4.09
N VAL A 507 6.36 -32.88 -4.16
CA VAL A 507 7.22 -32.91 -5.38
C VAL A 507 8.32 -33.98 -5.25
N SER A 508 8.45 -34.63 -4.09
CA SER A 508 9.42 -35.70 -3.81
C SER A 508 8.98 -37.07 -4.30
#